data_AF-A0A9D1M1E0-F1
#
_entry.id   AF-A0A9D1M1E0-F1
#
_cell.length_a   1.000
_cell.length_b   1.000
_cell.length_c   1.000
_cell.angle_alpha   90.00
_cell.angle_beta   90.00
_cell.angle_gamma   90.00
#
_symmetry.space_group_name_H-M   'P 1'
#
loop_
_entity.id
_entity.type
_entity.pdbx_description
1 polymer ?
#
loop_
_entity_poly.entity_id
_entity_poly.type
_entity_poly.pdbx_seq_one_letter_code
_entity_poly.pdbx_strand_id
1 'polypeptide(L)'
;MDRPMGSKHPKHGFIYPVNYGYIPNTLSGDGEELDSYVLGVFEPLQSFTGTCIAIIHRIKDNDDKLVVVPENRSFTDDEIRVLTEFQERFFESEIIR
;
A
#
# COMPACT_ATOMS: atom_id res chain seq x y z
N MET A 1 -3.16 -5.09 10.23
CA MET A 1 -1.93 -4.67 9.52
C MET A 1 -1.00 -5.86 9.48
N ASP A 2 -0.49 -6.20 8.31
CA ASP A 2 0.47 -7.30 8.17
C ASP A 2 1.89 -6.83 8.42
N ARG A 3 2.17 -5.60 8.00
CA ARG A 3 3.49 -4.99 8.06
C ARG A 3 3.30 -3.56 8.57
N PRO A 4 3.18 -3.39 9.90
CA PRO A 4 3.14 -2.05 10.50
C PRO A 4 4.40 -1.26 10.13
N MET A 5 4.29 0.07 10.12
CA MET A 5 5.44 0.95 9.88
C MET A 5 6.62 0.57 10.78
N GLY A 6 7.82 0.50 10.22
CA GLY A 6 9.05 0.08 10.91
C GLY A 6 9.27 -1.43 10.96
N SER A 7 8.32 -2.25 10.51
CA SER A 7 8.50 -3.71 10.40
C SER A 7 9.44 -4.07 9.24
N LYS A 8 10.13 -5.21 9.38
CA LYS A 8 11.03 -5.76 8.35
C LYS A 8 10.26 -6.68 7.41
N HIS A 9 10.53 -6.60 6.11
CA HIS A 9 9.97 -7.53 5.14
C HIS A 9 10.35 -8.97 5.51
N PRO A 10 9.39 -9.93 5.54
CA PRO A 10 9.63 -11.31 5.99
C PRO A 10 10.62 -12.12 5.14
N LYS A 11 11.08 -11.58 4.02
CA LYS A 11 11.89 -12.28 3.00
C LYS A 11 13.02 -11.40 2.44
N HIS A 12 12.75 -10.13 2.18
CA HIS A 12 13.66 -9.26 1.41
C HIS A 12 14.45 -8.22 2.23
N GLY A 13 14.40 -8.28 3.56
CA GLY A 13 15.36 -7.57 4.41
C GLY A 13 15.17 -6.06 4.57
N PHE A 14 14.39 -5.40 3.71
CA PHE A 14 14.08 -3.97 3.82
C PHE A 14 13.01 -3.68 4.88
N ILE A 15 12.90 -2.43 5.29
CA ILE A 15 11.93 -1.93 6.28
C ILE A 15 10.75 -1.28 5.55
N TYR A 16 9.54 -1.43 6.10
CA TYR A 16 8.34 -0.73 5.65
C TYR A 16 8.31 0.69 6.25
N PRO A 17 8.52 1.76 5.45
CA PRO A 17 8.45 3.13 5.93
C PRO A 17 7.00 3.65 6.11
N VAL A 18 6.02 2.86 5.66
CA VAL A 18 4.58 3.14 5.77
C VAL A 18 3.87 1.91 6.33
N ASN A 19 2.63 2.06 6.80
CA ASN A 19 1.83 0.91 7.21
C ASN A 19 1.30 0.15 5.98
N TYR A 20 1.33 -1.18 6.05
CA TYR A 20 0.83 -2.05 4.99
C TYR A 20 0.00 -3.20 5.58
N GLY A 21 -1.08 -3.53 4.90
CA GLY A 21 -1.96 -4.66 5.23
C GLY A 21 -2.91 -4.95 4.08
N TYR A 22 -4.04 -5.55 4.39
CA TYR A 22 -5.05 -5.96 3.44
C TYR A 22 -6.46 -5.52 3.89
N ILE A 23 -7.41 -5.55 2.96
CA ILE A 23 -8.82 -5.31 3.25
C ILE A 23 -9.52 -6.67 3.47
N PRO A 24 -10.03 -6.96 4.68
CA PRO A 24 -10.61 -8.26 4.97
C PRO A 24 -11.89 -8.50 4.18
N ASN A 25 -12.13 -9.76 3.81
CA ASN A 25 -13.30 -10.18 3.03
C ASN A 25 -13.36 -9.58 1.61
N THR A 26 -12.20 -9.30 1.01
CA THR A 26 -12.06 -8.94 -0.40
C THR A 26 -11.33 -10.05 -1.16
N LEU A 27 -11.40 -10.02 -2.49
CA LEU A 27 -10.68 -10.95 -3.35
C LEU A 27 -10.03 -10.19 -4.51
N SER A 28 -8.70 -10.30 -4.58
CA SER A 28 -7.85 -9.79 -5.65
C SER A 28 -7.73 -10.79 -6.79
N GLY A 29 -7.12 -10.37 -7.91
CA GLY A 29 -6.95 -11.18 -9.11
C GLY A 29 -6.02 -12.39 -8.95
N ASP A 30 -5.18 -12.39 -7.92
CA ASP A 30 -4.29 -13.49 -7.54
C ASP A 30 -4.93 -14.48 -6.56
N GLY A 31 -6.16 -14.21 -6.10
CA GLY A 31 -6.89 -15.04 -5.15
C GLY A 31 -6.61 -14.74 -3.68
N GLU A 32 -5.81 -13.72 -3.37
CA GLU A 32 -5.60 -13.20 -2.01
C GLU A 32 -6.50 -11.98 -1.73
N GLU A 33 -6.46 -11.43 -0.53
CA GLU A 33 -7.19 -10.21 -0.17
C GLU A 33 -6.51 -8.98 -0.81
N LEU A 34 -7.27 -7.91 -1.06
CA LEU A 34 -6.70 -6.69 -1.64
C LEU A 34 -5.75 -6.01 -0.66
N ASP A 35 -4.50 -5.95 -1.05
CA ASP A 35 -3.44 -5.29 -0.30
C ASP A 35 -3.55 -3.75 -0.36
N SER A 36 -3.05 -3.08 0.69
CA SER A 36 -3.14 -1.64 0.83
C SER A 36 -1.94 -1.02 1.56
N TYR A 37 -1.50 0.12 1.03
CA TYR A 37 -0.65 1.10 1.73
C TYR A 37 -1.52 2.11 2.48
N VAL A 38 -1.15 2.39 3.73
CA VAL A 38 -1.69 3.53 4.49
C VAL A 38 -0.69 4.67 4.52
N LEU A 39 -1.01 5.78 3.86
CA LEU A 39 -0.16 6.97 3.77
C LEU A 39 -0.65 8.09 4.69
N GLY A 40 0.27 8.91 5.18
CA GLY A 40 -0.05 10.08 6.03
C GLY A 40 -0.27 9.78 7.52
N VAL A 41 0.06 8.57 7.97
CA VAL A 41 0.08 8.17 9.39
C VAL A 41 1.50 7.69 9.73
N PHE A 42 2.13 8.32 10.72
CA PHE A 42 3.56 8.16 11.04
C PHE A 42 3.79 7.41 12.36
N GLU A 43 2.98 6.40 12.62
CA GLU A 43 3.09 5.48 13.75
C GLU A 43 2.68 4.06 13.32
N PRO A 44 3.20 2.99 13.95
CA PRO A 44 2.79 1.62 13.65
C PRO A 44 1.33 1.38 14.03
N LEU A 45 0.54 0.82 13.11
CA LEU A 45 -0.88 0.56 13.31
C LEU A 45 -1.18 -0.92 13.49
N GLN A 46 -2.24 -1.23 14.25
CA GLN A 46 -2.83 -2.58 14.28
C GLN A 46 -3.95 -2.72 13.24
N SER A 47 -4.80 -1.70 13.12
CA SER A 47 -5.87 -1.57 12.14
C SER A 47 -6.02 -0.11 11.71
N PHE A 48 -6.67 0.13 10.57
CA PHE A 48 -6.93 1.48 10.06
C PHE A 48 -8.22 1.52 9.27
N THR A 49 -8.91 2.65 9.33
CA THR A 49 -10.04 2.98 8.46
C THR A 49 -9.77 4.36 7.87
N GLY A 50 -9.96 4.49 6.57
CA GLY A 50 -9.67 5.72 5.84
C GLY A 50 -10.26 5.71 4.45
N THR A 51 -9.89 6.70 3.66
CA THR A 51 -10.36 6.89 2.29
C THR A 51 -9.37 6.28 1.30
N CYS A 52 -9.84 5.41 0.40
CA CYS A 52 -9.05 4.98 -0.75
C CYS A 52 -9.01 6.12 -1.77
N ILE A 53 -7.82 6.56 -2.19
CA ILE A 53 -7.63 7.72 -3.09
C ILE A 53 -6.95 7.38 -4.41
N ALA A 54 -6.44 6.15 -4.54
CA ALA A 54 -5.79 5.64 -5.74
C ALA A 54 -5.60 4.12 -5.67
N ILE A 55 -5.34 3.53 -6.84
CA ILE A 55 -4.87 2.15 -7.01
C ILE A 55 -3.49 2.23 -7.67
N ILE A 56 -2.53 1.48 -7.14
CA ILE A 56 -1.27 1.17 -7.83
C ILE A 56 -1.51 -0.16 -8.56
N HIS A 57 -1.70 -0.06 -9.87
CA HIS A 57 -1.93 -1.22 -10.73
C HIS A 57 -0.58 -1.75 -11.22
N ARG A 58 -0.26 -3.01 -10.90
CA ARG A 58 0.97 -3.65 -11.40
C ARG A 58 0.68 -4.30 -12.75
N ILE A 59 1.38 -3.86 -13.79
CA ILE A 59 1.05 -4.21 -15.18
C ILE A 59 1.32 -5.68 -15.50
N LYS A 60 2.29 -6.29 -14.81
CA LYS A 60 2.75 -7.67 -15.07
C LYS A 60 2.39 -8.64 -13.96
N ASP A 61 1.67 -8.18 -12.94
CA ASP A 61 1.35 -8.93 -11.73
C ASP A 61 -0.14 -8.73 -11.39
N ASN A 62 -0.88 -9.80 -11.10
CA ASN A 62 -2.30 -9.70 -10.75
C ASN A 62 -2.51 -9.30 -9.28
N ASP A 63 -1.70 -8.36 -8.80
CA ASP A 63 -1.54 -8.03 -7.38
C ASP A 63 -1.51 -6.50 -7.18
N ASP A 64 -2.67 -5.88 -7.37
CA ASP A 64 -2.87 -4.43 -7.22
C ASP A 64 -2.77 -3.98 -5.76
N LYS A 65 -2.46 -2.70 -5.54
CA LYS A 65 -2.37 -2.10 -4.20
C LYS A 65 -3.28 -0.90 -4.07
N LEU A 66 -4.10 -0.88 -3.03
CA LEU A 66 -4.91 0.28 -2.68
C LEU A 66 -4.08 1.31 -1.91
N VAL A 67 -4.30 2.59 -2.18
CA VAL A 67 -3.71 3.70 -1.41
C VAL A 67 -4.78 4.31 -0.53
N VAL A 68 -4.67 4.07 0.78
CA VAL A 68 -5.63 4.51 1.79
C VAL A 68 -5.02 5.59 2.67
N VAL A 69 -5.79 6.63 3.00
CA VAL A 69 -5.30 7.80 3.74
C VAL A 69 -6.32 8.25 4.79
N PRO A 70 -5.92 9.05 5.80
CA PRO A 70 -6.88 9.70 6.70
C PRO A 70 -7.89 10.55 5.93
N GLU A 71 -9.08 10.75 6.51
CA GLU A 71 -10.08 11.65 5.94
C GLU A 71 -9.48 13.05 5.68
N ASN A 72 -9.86 13.67 4.57
CA ASN A 72 -9.38 14.99 4.13
C ASN A 72 -7.87 15.09 3.83
N ARG A 73 -7.16 13.96 3.68
CA ARG A 73 -5.82 13.92 3.09
C ARG A 73 -5.91 13.58 1.61
N SER A 74 -5.02 14.16 0.83
CA SER A 74 -4.77 13.77 -0.56
C SER A 74 -3.26 13.75 -0.80
N PHE A 75 -2.87 13.01 -1.83
CA PHE A 75 -1.51 12.95 -2.34
C PHE A 75 -1.56 13.00 -3.86
N THR A 76 -0.57 13.65 -4.45
CA THR A 76 -0.30 13.57 -5.89
C THR A 76 0.23 12.19 -6.25
N ASP A 77 0.15 11.83 -7.52
CA ASP A 77 0.64 10.54 -8.00
C ASP A 77 2.15 10.39 -7.75
N ASP A 78 2.92 11.49 -7.88
CA ASP A 78 4.37 11.48 -7.60
C ASP A 78 4.68 11.30 -6.11
N GLU A 79 3.89 11.89 -5.21
CA GLU A 79 4.03 11.65 -3.78
C GLU A 79 3.72 10.19 -3.42
N ILE A 80 2.69 9.61 -4.02
CA ILE A 80 2.36 8.18 -3.86
C ILE A 80 3.56 7.34 -4.30
N ARG A 81 4.11 7.58 -5.50
CA ARG A 81 5.29 6.86 -6.03
C ARG A 81 6.49 6.96 -5.09
N VAL A 82 6.79 8.14 -4.58
CA VAL A 82 7.92 8.34 -3.66
C VAL A 82 7.70 7.59 -2.34
N LEU A 83 6.49 7.65 -1.77
CA LEU A 83 6.19 7.01 -0.49
C LEU A 83 6.14 5.48 -0.59
N THR A 84 5.85 4.92 -1.76
CA THR A 84 5.80 3.47 -2.00
C THR A 84 7.02 2.91 -2.76
N GLU A 85 7.98 3.76 -3.16
CA GLU A 85 9.18 3.40 -3.95
C GLU A 85 9.95 2.22 -3.36
N PHE A 86 10.03 2.14 -2.03
CA PHE A 86 10.81 1.13 -1.31
C PHE A 86 10.48 -0.31 -1.74
N GLN A 87 9.22 -0.54 -2.13
CA GLN A 87 8.69 -1.81 -2.62
C GLN A 87 8.30 -1.72 -4.11
N GLU A 88 7.63 -0.65 -4.54
CA GLU A 88 7.09 -0.57 -5.90
C GLU A 88 8.17 -0.38 -6.98
N ARG A 89 9.40 0.01 -6.63
CA ARG A 89 10.53 0.08 -7.59
C ARG A 89 10.88 -1.26 -8.26
N PHE A 90 10.44 -2.37 -7.69
CA PHE A 90 10.67 -3.71 -8.23
C PHE A 90 9.59 -4.15 -9.22
N PHE A 91 8.55 -3.34 -9.42
CA PHE A 91 7.40 -3.65 -10.26
C PHE A 91 7.18 -2.55 -11.31
N GLU A 92 6.65 -2.96 -12.45
CA GLU A 92 6.15 -2.02 -13.46
C GLU A 92 4.69 -1.69 -13.11
N SER A 93 4.42 -0.44 -12.74
CA SER A 93 3.11 -0.04 -12.23
C SER A 93 2.66 1.33 -12.71
N GLU A 94 1.34 1.54 -12.69
CA GLU A 94 0.68 2.82 -12.93
C GLU A 94 -0.27 3.19 -11.78
N ILE A 95 -0.60 4.48 -11.68
CA ILE A 95 -1.54 4.99 -10.68
C ILE A 95 -2.86 5.30 -11.35
N ILE A 96 -3.95 4.76 -10.80
CA ILE A 96 -5.33 4.94 -11.27
C ILE A 96 -6.14 5.67 -10.18
N ARG A 97 -7.00 6.63 -10.56
CA ARG A 97 -7.82 7.45 -9.65
C ARG A 97 -9.31 7.37 -9.98
#